data_AF-A0A2J6WNN5-F1
#
_entry.id   AF-A0A2J6WNN5-F1
#
_cell.length_a   1.000
_cell.length_b   1.000
_cell.length_c   1.000
_cell.angle_alpha   90.00
_cell.angle_beta   90.00
_cell.angle_gamma   90.00
#
_symmetry.space_group_name_H-M   'P 1'
#
loop_
_entity.id
_entity.type
_entity.pdbx_description
1 polymer ?
#
loop_
_entity_poly.entity_id
_entity_poly.type
_entity_poly.pdbx_seq_one_letter_code
_entity_poly.pdbx_strand_id
1 'polypeptide(L)'
;MIQKAKSLLLKFIKEKGAIVGDIINVEQFLNHQVEPLLLSAITEAFAEILKGTEFTKIITVESSGIPLATALSLKLNKPFLFFKKKKPITMKDYFEAESYSFTKQVSTKLYLSKHCIEEGENVVVVDDFYANGDTHKAIKSLAEVAGFNILKYIVVFNKSDNEEIFSLLNKNLLRDINNEKQ
;
A
#
# COMPACT_ATOMS: atom_id res chain seq x y z
N MET A 1 -7.82 10.06 -15.05
CA MET A 1 -7.93 8.92 -14.10
C MET A 1 -7.75 9.34 -12.65
N ILE A 2 -6.60 9.94 -12.30
CA ILE A 2 -6.25 10.31 -10.91
C ILE A 2 -7.33 11.18 -10.24
N GLN A 3 -7.79 12.26 -10.89
CA GLN A 3 -8.81 13.15 -10.32
C GLN A 3 -10.14 12.44 -10.01
N LYS A 4 -10.54 11.47 -10.84
CA LYS A 4 -11.75 10.66 -10.63
C LYS A 4 -11.60 9.80 -9.38
N ALA A 5 -10.45 9.14 -9.20
CA ALA A 5 -10.17 8.34 -8.01
C ALA A 5 -10.18 9.20 -6.74
N LYS A 6 -9.54 10.37 -6.77
CA LYS A 6 -9.57 11.34 -5.65
C LYS A 6 -10.98 11.78 -5.30
N SER A 7 -11.78 12.17 -6.30
CA SER A 7 -13.17 12.60 -6.09
C SER A 7 -14.04 11.49 -5.48
N LEU A 8 -13.90 10.25 -5.96
CA LEU A 8 -14.63 9.11 -5.39
C LEU A 8 -14.16 8.80 -3.97
N LEU A 9 -12.85 8.80 -3.70
CA LEU A 9 -12.34 8.62 -2.34
C LEU A 9 -12.93 9.66 -1.38
N LEU A 10 -12.92 10.94 -1.76
CA LEU A 10 -13.52 12.01 -0.95
C LEU A 10 -15.02 11.77 -0.70
N LYS A 11 -15.76 11.36 -1.74
CA LYS A 11 -17.18 11.00 -1.60
C LYS A 11 -17.39 9.87 -0.59
N PHE A 12 -16.67 8.75 -0.73
CA PHE A 12 -16.79 7.61 0.19
C PHE A 12 -16.37 7.95 1.62
N ILE A 13 -15.35 8.78 1.80
CA ILE A 13 -14.95 9.27 3.13
C ILE A 13 -16.05 10.13 3.77
N LYS A 14 -16.71 10.98 2.98
CA LYS A 14 -17.83 11.81 3.47
C LYS A 14 -19.05 10.96 3.84
N GLU A 15 -19.41 9.99 2.99
CA GLU A 15 -20.64 9.19 3.15
C GLU A 15 -20.50 8.02 4.14
N LYS A 16 -19.36 7.33 4.14
CA LYS A 16 -19.14 6.06 4.85
C LYS A 16 -17.90 6.05 5.75
N GLY A 17 -17.07 7.09 5.70
CA GLY A 17 -15.84 7.19 6.49
C GLY A 17 -16.04 7.95 7.80
N ALA A 18 -15.21 7.64 8.79
CA ALA A 18 -15.11 8.41 10.03
C ALA A 18 -13.69 8.95 10.21
N ILE A 19 -13.55 10.19 10.68
CA ILE A 19 -12.25 10.79 11.00
C ILE A 19 -12.27 11.14 12.48
N VAL A 20 -11.33 10.58 13.25
CA VAL A 20 -11.18 10.82 14.69
C VAL A 20 -9.72 11.16 14.98
N GLY A 21 -9.44 12.44 15.20
CA GLY A 21 -8.06 12.94 15.28
C GLY A 21 -7.29 12.62 13.99
N ASP A 22 -6.19 11.89 14.11
CA ASP A 22 -5.39 11.44 12.96
C ASP A 22 -5.90 10.13 12.34
N ILE A 23 -6.92 9.48 12.90
CA ILE A 23 -7.41 8.18 12.42
C ILE A 23 -8.49 8.39 11.35
N ILE A 24 -8.30 7.76 10.19
CA ILE A 24 -9.29 7.73 9.12
C ILE A 24 -9.81 6.30 9.03
N ASN A 25 -11.05 6.09 9.45
CA ASN A 25 -11.74 4.82 9.30
C ASN A 25 -12.35 4.73 7.88
N VAL A 26 -11.92 3.70 7.15
CA VAL A 26 -12.33 3.38 5.76
C VAL A 26 -12.79 1.92 5.62
N GLU A 27 -13.18 1.29 6.74
CA GLU A 27 -13.52 -0.14 6.79
C GLU A 27 -14.69 -0.53 5.89
N GLN A 28 -15.62 0.38 5.65
CA GLN A 28 -16.83 0.12 4.87
C GLN A 28 -16.58 0.13 3.36
N PHE A 29 -15.38 0.48 2.88
CA PHE A 29 -15.13 0.61 1.44
C PHE A 29 -13.70 0.34 0.96
N LEU A 30 -12.69 0.23 1.83
CA LEU A 30 -11.31 -0.04 1.41
C LEU A 30 -10.61 -1.20 2.14
N ASN A 31 -10.60 -1.23 3.48
CA ASN A 31 -9.69 -2.11 4.23
C ASN A 31 -10.35 -3.24 5.04
N HIS A 32 -11.68 -3.37 4.99
CA HIS A 32 -12.41 -4.56 5.47
C HIS A 32 -13.45 -5.01 4.43
N GLN A 33 -14.40 -4.13 4.12
CA GLN A 33 -15.21 -4.17 2.91
C GLN A 33 -14.46 -3.40 1.81
N VAL A 34 -14.52 -3.90 0.57
CA VAL A 34 -13.88 -3.26 -0.59
C VAL A 34 -14.96 -2.89 -1.59
N GLU A 35 -15.07 -1.60 -1.92
CA GLU A 35 -16.08 -1.15 -2.88
C GLU A 35 -15.60 -1.27 -4.32
N PRO A 36 -16.26 -2.07 -5.19
CA PRO A 36 -15.75 -2.37 -6.53
C PRO A 36 -15.53 -1.13 -7.40
N LEU A 37 -16.45 -0.16 -7.35
CA LEU A 37 -16.36 1.07 -8.13
C LEU A 37 -15.17 1.93 -7.69
N LEU A 38 -14.90 1.98 -6.38
CA LEU A 38 -13.76 2.69 -5.84
C LEU A 38 -12.45 1.97 -6.18
N LEU A 39 -12.40 0.66 -6.00
CA LEU A 39 -11.25 -0.19 -6.36
C LEU A 39 -10.87 -0.03 -7.83
N SER A 40 -11.87 -0.06 -8.72
CA SER A 40 -11.67 0.17 -10.16
C SER A 40 -11.07 1.55 -10.42
N ALA A 41 -11.60 2.61 -9.80
CA ALA A 41 -11.07 3.96 -9.98
C ALA A 41 -9.63 4.12 -9.45
N ILE A 42 -9.31 3.54 -8.30
CA ILE A 42 -7.94 3.52 -7.75
C ILE A 42 -7.01 2.76 -8.68
N THR A 43 -7.43 1.61 -9.19
CA THR A 43 -6.64 0.77 -10.12
C THR A 43 -6.27 1.55 -11.39
N GLU A 44 -7.24 2.24 -11.99
CA GLU A 44 -7.00 3.08 -13.16
C GLU A 44 -6.04 4.25 -12.86
N ALA A 45 -6.13 4.85 -11.67
CA ALA A 45 -5.21 5.89 -11.25
C ALA A 45 -3.79 5.35 -11.06
N PHE A 46 -3.63 4.23 -10.35
CA PHE A 46 -2.34 3.57 -10.13
C PHE A 46 -1.70 3.11 -11.44
N ALA A 47 -2.47 2.54 -12.38
CA ALA A 47 -1.98 2.20 -13.71
C ALA A 47 -1.44 3.44 -14.45
N GLU A 48 -2.12 4.58 -14.38
CA GLU A 48 -1.66 5.84 -14.98
C GLU A 48 -0.35 6.33 -14.32
N ILE A 49 -0.22 6.23 -13.00
CA ILE A 49 0.98 6.64 -12.25
C ILE A 49 2.20 5.76 -12.58
N LEU A 50 1.96 4.49 -12.87
CA LEU A 50 2.98 3.52 -13.26
C LEU A 50 3.30 3.52 -14.76
N LYS A 51 2.61 4.35 -15.55
CA LYS A 51 2.90 4.50 -16.98
C LYS A 51 4.35 4.92 -17.19
N GLY A 52 5.04 4.22 -18.08
CA GLY A 52 6.48 4.44 -18.36
C GLY A 52 7.41 3.93 -17.26
N THR A 53 6.91 3.20 -16.25
CA THR A 53 7.74 2.51 -15.26
C THR A 53 7.89 1.06 -15.70
N GLU A 54 9.12 0.64 -15.98
CA GLU A 54 9.43 -0.74 -16.36
C GLU A 54 9.73 -1.58 -15.12
N PHE A 55 8.80 -2.45 -14.74
CA PHE A 55 8.91 -3.33 -13.58
C PHE A 55 8.32 -4.71 -13.89
N THR A 56 8.71 -5.74 -13.15
CA THR A 56 8.29 -7.13 -13.40
C THR A 56 7.17 -7.57 -12.46
N LYS A 57 7.12 -7.01 -11.25
CA LYS A 57 6.26 -7.51 -10.16
C LYS A 57 5.71 -6.40 -9.27
N ILE A 58 4.48 -6.60 -8.80
CA ILE A 58 3.86 -5.77 -7.75
C ILE A 58 4.12 -6.40 -6.39
N ILE A 59 4.43 -5.59 -5.39
CA ILE A 59 4.60 -6.02 -4.00
C ILE A 59 3.58 -5.31 -3.13
N THR A 60 3.04 -6.02 -2.14
CA THR A 60 2.19 -5.44 -1.09
C THR A 60 2.41 -6.15 0.24
N VAL A 61 1.66 -5.75 1.28
CA VAL A 61 1.67 -6.38 2.61
C VAL A 61 0.25 -6.85 2.94
N GLU A 62 0.14 -8.01 3.57
CA GLU A 62 -1.18 -8.49 4.00
C GLU A 62 -1.81 -7.59 5.10
N SER A 63 -3.12 -7.38 5.12
CA SER A 63 -4.14 -7.93 4.20
C SER A 63 -4.71 -6.86 3.26
N SER A 64 -4.83 -5.62 3.73
CA SER A 64 -5.56 -4.54 3.06
C SER A 64 -4.97 -4.10 1.72
N GLY A 65 -3.68 -4.32 1.49
CA GLY A 65 -3.05 -4.04 0.20
C GLY A 65 -3.33 -5.11 -0.88
N ILE A 66 -3.79 -6.31 -0.50
CA ILE A 66 -4.03 -7.42 -1.44
C ILE A 66 -5.11 -7.10 -2.48
N PRO A 67 -6.29 -6.55 -2.14
CA PRO A 67 -7.29 -6.15 -3.14
C PRO A 67 -6.74 -5.16 -4.17
N LEU A 68 -5.95 -4.18 -3.72
CA LEU A 68 -5.32 -3.16 -4.57
C LEU A 68 -4.30 -3.80 -5.52
N ALA A 69 -3.40 -4.63 -4.99
CA ALA A 69 -2.39 -5.34 -5.76
C ALA A 69 -3.02 -6.32 -6.75
N THR A 70 -4.11 -7.00 -6.36
CA THR A 70 -4.84 -7.94 -7.22
C THR A 70 -5.45 -7.23 -8.42
N ALA A 71 -6.19 -6.13 -8.19
CA ALA A 71 -6.82 -5.38 -9.26
C ALA A 71 -5.79 -4.77 -10.21
N LEU A 72 -4.68 -4.24 -9.67
CA LEU A 72 -3.60 -3.68 -10.47
C LEU A 72 -2.84 -4.74 -11.26
N SER A 73 -2.61 -5.91 -10.65
CA SER A 73 -2.01 -7.08 -11.30
C SER A 73 -2.80 -7.51 -12.54
N LEU A 74 -4.12 -7.64 -12.40
CA LEU A 74 -5.02 -7.96 -13.52
C LEU A 74 -4.99 -6.88 -14.60
N LYS A 75 -4.98 -5.60 -14.20
CA LYS A 75 -4.95 -4.46 -15.14
C LYS A 75 -3.65 -4.38 -15.95
N LEU A 76 -2.51 -4.65 -15.31
CA LEU A 76 -1.18 -4.50 -15.91
C LEU A 76 -0.61 -5.80 -16.46
N ASN A 77 -1.31 -6.92 -16.27
CA ASN A 77 -0.86 -8.27 -16.60
C ASN A 77 0.53 -8.58 -16.00
N LYS A 78 0.71 -8.27 -14.72
CA LYS A 78 1.95 -8.53 -13.97
C LYS A 78 1.65 -9.30 -12.69
N PRO A 79 2.45 -10.29 -12.31
CA PRO A 79 2.25 -11.01 -11.05
C PRO A 79 2.43 -10.06 -9.86
N PHE A 80 1.87 -10.46 -8.72
CA PHE A 80 2.14 -9.80 -7.45
C PHE A 80 2.50 -10.80 -6.35
N LEU A 81 3.30 -10.34 -5.40
CA LEU A 81 3.53 -11.03 -4.13
C LEU A 81 3.06 -10.14 -2.98
N PHE A 82 2.78 -10.75 -1.85
CA PHE A 82 2.46 -10.03 -0.61
C PHE A 82 3.26 -10.58 0.56
N PHE A 83 3.85 -9.69 1.34
CA PHE A 83 4.56 -10.07 2.55
C PHE A 83 3.58 -10.57 3.61
N LYS A 84 3.99 -11.62 4.31
CA LYS A 84 3.20 -12.20 5.41
C LYS A 84 3.63 -11.62 6.75
N LYS A 85 2.68 -11.40 7.65
CA LYS A 85 2.91 -10.95 9.04
C LYS A 85 3.13 -12.12 10.00
N LYS A 86 2.74 -13.33 9.58
CA LYS A 86 3.01 -14.59 10.28
C LYS A 86 3.67 -15.57 9.32
N LYS A 87 4.73 -16.24 9.78
CA LYS A 87 5.41 -17.27 8.99
C LYS A 87 4.48 -18.50 8.80
N PRO A 88 4.13 -18.87 7.57
CA PRO A 88 3.45 -20.14 7.31
C PRO A 88 4.37 -21.32 7.61
N ILE A 89 3.81 -22.43 8.08
CA ILE A 89 4.55 -23.68 8.30
C ILE A 89 5.22 -24.18 7.01
N THR A 90 4.61 -23.89 5.86
CA THR A 90 5.12 -24.27 4.54
C THR A 90 6.32 -23.44 4.06
N MET A 91 6.63 -22.32 4.71
CA MET A 91 7.70 -21.41 4.29
C MET A 91 9.01 -21.76 5.02
N LYS A 92 9.83 -22.60 4.39
CA LYS A 92 11.12 -23.06 4.92
C LYS A 92 12.25 -22.06 4.65
N ASP A 93 12.36 -21.61 3.40
CA ASP A 93 13.38 -20.65 2.98
C ASP A 93 12.76 -19.26 2.78
N TYR A 94 13.19 -18.32 3.63
CA TYR A 94 12.64 -16.97 3.66
C TYR A 94 13.67 -15.91 4.05
N PHE A 95 13.34 -14.66 3.71
CA PHE A 95 13.85 -13.45 4.32
C PHE A 95 12.84 -12.96 5.36
N GLU A 96 13.31 -12.35 6.45
CA GLU A 96 12.46 -11.67 7.43
C GLU A 96 13.02 -10.28 7.76
N ALA A 97 12.12 -9.34 8.05
CA ALA A 97 12.48 -8.04 8.59
C ALA A 97 11.45 -7.60 9.64
N GLU A 98 11.90 -6.83 10.62
CA GLU A 98 11.02 -6.27 11.66
C GLU A 98 10.49 -4.90 11.27
N SER A 99 9.17 -4.73 11.40
CA SER A 99 8.48 -3.47 11.33
C SER A 99 8.13 -3.03 12.75
N TYR A 100 8.98 -2.18 13.33
CA TYR A 100 8.78 -1.68 14.70
C TYR A 100 7.89 -0.43 14.69
N SER A 101 6.70 -0.54 15.30
CA SER A 101 5.82 0.61 15.49
C SER A 101 6.13 1.32 16.80
N PHE A 102 6.87 2.44 16.75
CA PHE A 102 7.22 3.23 17.93
C PHE A 102 6.00 3.74 18.71
N THR A 103 4.91 4.05 18.01
CA THR A 103 3.67 4.55 18.64
C THR A 103 2.86 3.45 19.32
N LYS A 104 2.97 2.19 18.87
CA LYS A 104 2.27 1.05 19.47
C LYS A 104 3.16 0.21 20.37
N GLN A 105 4.48 0.45 20.37
CA GLN A 105 5.50 -0.40 21.01
C GLN A 105 5.37 -1.88 20.62
N VAL A 106 4.97 -2.14 19.37
CA VAL A 106 4.76 -3.50 18.84
C VAL A 106 5.65 -3.69 17.61
N SER A 107 6.44 -4.76 17.61
CA SER A 107 7.15 -5.24 16.42
C SER A 107 6.28 -6.22 15.65
N THR A 108 6.13 -6.01 14.34
CA THR A 108 5.51 -6.95 13.42
C THR A 108 6.57 -7.44 12.44
N LYS A 109 6.78 -8.75 12.35
CA LYS A 109 7.67 -9.33 11.35
C LYS A 109 7.01 -9.40 9.98
N LEU A 110 7.77 -9.12 8.93
CA LEU A 110 7.40 -9.39 7.54
C LEU A 110 8.22 -10.55 7.02
N TYR A 111 7.56 -11.50 6.35
CA TYR A 111 8.17 -12.69 5.78
C TYR A 111 8.03 -12.71 4.26
N LEU A 112 9.13 -13.03 3.57
CA LEU A 112 9.23 -13.18 2.12
C LEU A 112 9.84 -14.53 1.78
N SER A 113 9.15 -15.38 1.01
CA SER A 113 9.78 -16.61 0.53
C SER A 113 10.85 -16.29 -0.50
N LYS A 114 12.02 -16.95 -0.38
CA LYS A 114 13.12 -16.81 -1.34
C LYS A 114 12.76 -17.28 -2.76
N HIS A 115 11.70 -18.08 -2.92
CA HIS A 115 11.25 -18.57 -4.21
C HIS A 115 10.35 -17.58 -4.96
N CYS A 116 10.00 -16.45 -4.35
CA CYS A 116 9.03 -15.50 -4.91
C CYS A 116 9.67 -14.22 -5.46
N ILE A 117 10.99 -14.04 -5.29
CA ILE A 117 11.71 -12.85 -5.74
C ILE A 117 13.11 -13.25 -6.21
N GLU A 118 13.60 -12.58 -7.25
CA GLU A 118 14.96 -12.76 -7.77
C GLU A 118 15.83 -11.54 -7.48
N GLU A 119 17.14 -11.76 -7.41
CA GLU A 119 18.12 -10.66 -7.30
C GLU A 119 18.08 -9.80 -8.58
N GLY A 120 18.18 -8.48 -8.42
CA GLY A 120 18.07 -7.48 -9.48
C GLY A 120 16.63 -7.20 -9.95
N GLU A 121 15.62 -7.88 -9.39
CA GLU A 121 14.25 -7.75 -9.85
C GLU A 121 13.68 -6.34 -9.56
N ASN A 122 13.09 -5.71 -10.57
CA ASN A 122 12.50 -4.38 -10.45
C ASN A 122 11.02 -4.46 -10.08
N VAL A 123 10.65 -3.89 -8.94
CA VAL A 123 9.31 -4.02 -8.36
C VAL A 123 8.69 -2.67 -8.00
N VAL A 124 7.37 -2.66 -7.85
CA VAL A 124 6.61 -1.51 -7.33
C VAL A 124 5.81 -1.93 -6.11
N VAL A 125 5.77 -1.08 -5.09
CA VAL A 125 5.01 -1.33 -3.87
C VAL A 125 3.65 -0.63 -3.94
N VAL A 126 2.59 -1.37 -3.60
CA VAL A 126 1.21 -0.88 -3.52
C VAL A 126 0.67 -1.14 -2.12
N ASP A 127 0.12 -0.13 -1.47
CA ASP A 127 -0.51 -0.29 -0.16
C ASP A 127 -1.70 0.67 0.06
N ASP A 128 -2.47 0.45 1.12
CA ASP A 128 -3.59 1.33 1.47
C ASP A 128 -3.11 2.62 2.17
N PHE A 129 -2.24 2.50 3.17
CA PHE A 129 -1.74 3.63 3.98
C PHE A 129 -0.21 3.69 4.04
N TYR A 130 0.32 4.90 3.91
CA TYR A 130 1.64 5.27 4.43
C TYR A 130 1.47 6.22 5.62
N ALA A 131 1.92 5.79 6.79
CA ALA A 131 1.87 6.57 8.04
C ALA A 131 3.30 6.90 8.53
N ASN A 132 3.82 6.13 9.48
CA ASN A 132 5.14 6.37 10.08
C ASN A 132 6.31 5.79 9.27
N GLY A 133 6.01 5.07 8.19
CA GLY A 133 7.02 4.41 7.35
C GLY A 133 7.60 3.12 7.96
N ASP A 134 7.10 2.61 9.08
CA ASP A 134 7.64 1.40 9.72
C ASP A 134 7.57 0.17 8.80
N THR A 135 6.46 0.00 8.08
CA THR A 135 6.32 -1.04 7.06
C THR A 135 7.29 -0.81 5.90
N HIS A 136 7.38 0.43 5.42
CA HIS A 136 8.30 0.82 4.33
C HIS A 136 9.76 0.52 4.66
N LYS A 137 10.20 0.81 5.89
CA LYS A 137 11.55 0.48 6.38
C LYS A 137 11.81 -1.02 6.35
N ALA A 138 10.85 -1.83 6.81
CA ALA A 138 10.96 -3.29 6.76
C ALA A 138 11.02 -3.81 5.31
N ILE A 139 10.23 -3.24 4.39
CA ILE A 139 10.27 -3.58 2.96
C ILE A 139 11.62 -3.19 2.34
N LYS A 140 12.16 -2.00 2.65
CA LYS A 140 13.50 -1.58 2.20
C LYS A 140 14.59 -2.53 2.71
N SER A 141 14.52 -2.92 3.99
CA SER A 141 15.47 -3.90 4.55
C SER A 141 15.37 -5.25 3.85
N LEU A 142 14.15 -5.73 3.55
CA LEU A 142 13.96 -6.94 2.75
C LEU A 142 14.53 -6.81 1.33
N ALA A 143 14.37 -5.64 0.70
CA ALA A 143 14.92 -5.35 -0.62
C ALA A 143 16.45 -5.41 -0.62
N GLU A 144 17.10 -4.83 0.39
CA GLU A 144 18.55 -4.85 0.55
C GLU A 144 19.09 -6.29 0.71
N VAL A 145 18.48 -7.09 1.59
CA VAL A 145 18.98 -8.46 1.85
C VAL A 145 18.61 -9.47 0.76
N ALA A 146 17.52 -9.24 0.03
CA ALA A 146 17.09 -10.11 -1.08
C ALA A 146 17.61 -9.63 -2.44
N GLY A 147 18.17 -8.42 -2.52
CA GLY A 147 18.81 -7.86 -3.70
C GLY A 147 17.84 -7.38 -4.78
N PHE A 148 16.60 -7.01 -4.47
CA PHE A 148 15.63 -6.49 -5.45
C PHE A 148 15.48 -4.96 -5.36
N ASN A 149 14.99 -4.33 -6.44
CA ASN A 149 14.92 -2.87 -6.56
C ASN A 149 13.49 -2.37 -6.45
N ILE A 150 13.22 -1.48 -5.49
CA ILE A 150 11.92 -0.79 -5.38
C ILE A 150 11.95 0.48 -6.24
N LEU A 151 11.22 0.47 -7.35
CA LEU A 151 11.18 1.62 -8.27
C LEU A 151 10.21 2.71 -7.81
N LYS A 152 9.06 2.31 -7.27
CA LYS A 152 8.01 3.22 -6.82
C LYS A 152 7.29 2.64 -5.61
N TYR A 153 6.84 3.53 -4.73
CA TYR A 153 5.90 3.22 -3.66
C TYR A 153 4.65 4.06 -3.88
N ILE A 154 3.52 3.41 -4.14
CA ILE A 154 2.24 4.07 -4.37
C ILE A 154 1.22 3.62 -3.32
N VAL A 155 0.52 4.58 -2.71
CA VAL A 155 -0.50 4.31 -1.70
C VAL A 155 -1.78 5.06 -1.95
N VAL A 156 -2.89 4.62 -1.33
CA VAL A 156 -4.14 5.38 -1.37
C VAL A 156 -4.00 6.63 -0.51
N PHE A 157 -3.50 6.48 0.72
CA PHE A 157 -3.37 7.55 1.71
C PHE A 157 -1.92 7.74 2.16
N ASN A 158 -1.39 8.95 2.11
CA ASN A 158 -0.12 9.31 2.75
C ASN A 158 -0.38 10.34 3.86
N LYS A 159 -0.12 9.94 5.10
CA LYS A 159 -0.27 10.76 6.30
C LYS A 159 1.03 11.45 6.74
N SER A 160 2.10 11.27 5.98
CA SER A 160 3.41 11.87 6.21
C SER A 160 3.67 13.00 5.20
N ASP A 161 4.79 13.69 5.40
CA ASP A 161 5.32 14.67 4.46
C ASP A 161 6.39 14.05 3.53
N ASN A 162 6.47 12.70 3.46
CA ASN A 162 7.42 12.02 2.59
C ASN A 162 6.96 12.07 1.13
N GLU A 163 7.66 12.87 0.33
CA GLU A 163 7.38 13.08 -1.11
C GLU A 163 7.86 11.93 -2.01
N GLU A 164 8.72 11.02 -1.51
CA GLU A 164 9.10 9.80 -2.26
C GLU A 164 7.91 8.85 -2.45
N ILE A 165 6.87 9.00 -1.64
CA ILE A 165 5.70 8.12 -1.62
C ILE A 165 4.57 8.80 -2.39
N PHE A 166 4.23 8.23 -3.55
CA PHE A 166 3.09 8.72 -4.30
C PHE A 166 1.79 8.36 -3.56
N SER A 167 0.85 9.30 -3.47
CA SER A 167 -0.46 9.04 -2.89
C SER A 167 -1.61 9.70 -3.65
N LEU A 168 -2.79 9.09 -3.58
CA LEU A 168 -4.02 9.72 -4.08
C LEU A 168 -4.48 10.83 -3.15
N LEU A 169 -4.47 10.59 -1.84
CA LEU A 169 -4.79 11.59 -0.83
C LEU A 169 -3.60 11.79 0.11
N ASN A 170 -3.15 13.04 0.23
CA ASN A 170 -2.04 13.43 1.09
C ASN A 170 -2.54 14.04 2.41
N LYS A 171 -1.61 14.24 3.34
CA LYS A 171 -1.86 14.75 4.69
C LYS A 171 -2.64 16.07 4.72
N ASN A 172 -2.36 17.00 3.81
CA ASN A 172 -3.04 18.30 3.76
C ASN A 172 -4.51 18.14 3.40
N LEU A 173 -4.79 17.38 2.34
CA LEU A 173 -6.17 17.10 1.93
C LEU A 173 -6.95 16.32 3.00
N LEU A 174 -6.27 15.44 3.74
CA LEU A 174 -6.88 14.72 4.87
C LEU A 174 -7.25 15.66 6.04
N ARG A 175 -6.45 16.69 6.31
CA ARG A 175 -6.75 17.72 7.31
C ARG A 175 -7.96 18.57 6.88
N ASP A 176 -8.03 18.95 5.61
CA ASP A 176 -9.15 19.74 5.09
C ASP A 176 -10.49 19.01 5.26
N ILE A 177 -10.53 17.70 4.98
CA ILE A 177 -11.73 16.88 5.19
C ILE A 177 -12.13 16.82 6.67
N ASN A 178 -11.16 16.79 7.59
CA ASN A 178 -11.43 16.75 9.02
C ASN A 178 -12.05 18.08 9.50
N ASN A 179 -11.55 19.21 8.98
CA ASN A 179 -12.08 20.54 9.32
C ASN A 179 -13.50 20.75 8.77
N GLU A 180 -13.85 20.19 7.62
CA GLU A 180 -15.22 20.26 7.07
C GLU A 180 -16.26 19.44 7.87
N LYS A 181 -15.83 18.49 8.71
CA LYS A 181 -16.72 17.60 9.49
C LYS A 181 -16.96 18.06 10.93
N GLN A 182 -16.24 19.07 11.41
CA GLN A 182 -16.44 19.71 12.73
C GLN A 182 -17.40 20.88 12.61
#